data_AF-A0A7J4LM38-F1
#
_entry.id   AF-A0A7J4LM38-F1
#
_cell.length_a   1.000
_cell.length_b   1.000
_cell.length_c   1.000
_cell.angle_alpha   90.00
_cell.angle_beta   90.00
_cell.angle_gamma   90.00
#
_symmetry.space_group_name_H-M   'P 1'
#
loop_
_entity.id
_entity.type
_entity.pdbx_description
1 polymer ?
#
loop_
_entity_poly.entity_id
_entity_poly.type
_entity_poly.pdbx_seq_one_letter_code
_entity_poly.pdbx_strand_id
1 'polypeptide(L)'
;MYADLLAGALMFIYTLSHSIGELVVGFIQYMVGKPLPVELNDAVGTLAVLTVLLGIAGVARRFAWVIVIVGWVFIIVRIVLLVI
;
A
#
# COMPACT_ATOMS: atom_id res chain seq x y z
N MET A 1 -18.56 -8.18 -15.81
CA MET A 1 -18.40 -8.71 -14.44
C MET A 1 -17.00 -8.46 -13.87
N TYR A 2 -15.91 -8.99 -14.44
CA TYR A 2 -14.55 -8.68 -13.94
C TYR A 2 -14.10 -7.24 -14.19
N ALA A 3 -14.49 -6.66 -15.33
CA ALA A 3 -14.19 -5.26 -15.66
C ALA A 3 -14.87 -4.28 -14.68
N ASP A 4 -16.09 -4.58 -14.24
CA ASP A 4 -16.85 -3.74 -13.31
C ASP A 4 -16.23 -3.75 -11.90
N LEU A 5 -15.72 -4.92 -11.47
CA LEU A 5 -14.99 -5.04 -10.20
C LEU A 5 -13.67 -4.27 -10.22
N LEU A 6 -12.91 -4.37 -11.31
CA LEU A 6 -11.68 -3.61 -11.47
C LEU A 6 -11.96 -2.10 -11.50
N ALA A 7 -12.96 -1.66 -12.27
CA ALA A 7 -13.37 -0.26 -12.33
C ALA A 7 -13.83 0.26 -10.95
N GLY A 8 -14.59 -0.53 -10.19
CA GLY A 8 -15.00 -0.20 -8.83
C GLY A 8 -13.81 -0.06 -7.87
N ALA A 9 -12.82 -0.96 -7.95
CA ALA A 9 -11.61 -0.88 -7.15
C ALA A 9 -10.76 0.36 -7.50
N LEU A 10 -10.59 0.68 -8.78
CA LEU A 10 -9.87 1.87 -9.22
C LEU A 10 -10.57 3.15 -8.77
N MET A 11 -11.90 3.22 -8.91
CA MET A 11 -12.70 4.35 -8.42
C MET A 11 -12.54 4.53 -6.91
N PHE A 12 -12.58 3.43 -6.14
CA PHE A 12 -12.37 3.47 -4.70
C PHE A 12 -10.99 4.01 -4.32
N ILE A 13 -9.93 3.52 -4.98
CA ILE A 13 -8.55 4.00 -4.77
C ILE A 13 -8.44 5.48 -5.14
N TYR A 14 -9.05 5.90 -6.25
CA TYR A 14 -9.08 7.30 -6.67
C TYR A 14 -9.78 8.18 -5.63
N THR A 15 -10.96 7.78 -5.15
CA THR A 15 -11.69 8.52 -4.10
C THR A 15 -10.86 8.65 -2.83
N LEU A 16 -10.24 7.56 -2.36
CA LEU A 16 -9.36 7.60 -1.19
C LEU A 16 -8.17 8.53 -1.40
N SER A 17 -7.52 8.42 -2.56
CA SER A 17 -6.39 9.26 -2.96
C SER A 17 -6.79 10.73 -2.92
N HIS A 18 -7.87 11.09 -3.61
CA HIS A 18 -8.36 12.46 -3.68
C HIS A 18 -8.70 13.02 -2.29
N SER A 19 -9.46 12.28 -1.47
CA SER A 19 -9.82 12.72 -0.11
C SER A 19 -8.61 12.89 0.81
N ILE A 20 -7.61 12.00 0.72
CA ILE A 20 -6.35 12.15 1.46
C ILE A 20 -5.59 13.39 0.96
N GLY A 21 -5.55 13.59 -0.35
CA GLY A 21 -4.95 14.75 -0.99
C GLY A 21 -5.55 16.07 -0.53
N GLU A 22 -6.89 16.17 -0.52
CA GLU A 22 -7.62 17.34 -0.01
C GLU A 22 -7.29 17.63 1.45
N LEU A 23 -7.23 16.59 2.31
CA LEU A 23 -6.89 16.77 3.72
C LEU A 23 -5.46 17.31 3.90
N VAL A 24 -4.49 16.72 3.20
CA VAL A 24 -3.08 17.12 3.31
C VAL A 24 -2.87 18.51 2.72
N VAL A 25 -3.37 18.77 1.51
CA VAL A 25 -3.24 20.08 0.86
C VAL A 25 -4.01 21.14 1.64
N GLY A 26 -5.20 20.83 2.16
CA GLY A 26 -5.97 21.74 3.02
C GLY A 26 -5.22 22.11 4.29
N PHE A 27 -4.53 21.15 4.92
CA PHE A 27 -3.67 21.43 6.06
C PHE A 27 -2.47 22.33 5.69
N ILE A 28 -1.84 22.09 4.53
CA ILE A 28 -0.75 22.93 4.04
C ILE A 28 -1.25 24.34 3.72
N GLN A 29 -2.41 24.48 3.09
CA GLN A 29 -3.03 25.78 2.81
C GLN A 29 -3.33 26.54 4.11
N TYR A 30 -3.81 25.85 5.15
CA TYR A 30 -4.00 26.45 6.48
C TYR A 30 -2.70 26.99 7.07
N MET A 31 -1.60 26.24 6.94
CA MET A 31 -0.29 26.64 7.46
C MET A 31 0.37 27.77 6.66
N VAL A 32 0.22 27.76 5.33
CA VAL A 32 0.85 28.72 4.41
C VAL A 32 0.01 30.00 4.25
N GLY A 33 -1.30 29.93 4.52
CA GLY A 33 -2.23 31.06 4.40
C GLY A 33 -2.47 31.50 2.95
N LYS A 34 -2.15 30.66 1.97
CA LYS A 34 -2.38 30.94 0.54
C LYS A 34 -3.13 29.78 -0.11
N PRO A 35 -4.06 30.06 -1.04
CA PRO A 35 -4.72 29.01 -1.80
C PRO A 35 -3.69 28.29 -2.67
N LEU A 36 -3.68 26.96 -2.60
CA LEU A 36 -2.90 26.11 -3.49
C LEU A 36 -3.78 25.63 -4.65
N PRO A 37 -3.20 25.34 -5.83
CA PRO A 37 -3.95 24.79 -6.95
C PRO A 37 -4.64 23.48 -6.57
N VAL A 38 -5.90 23.29 -7.00
CA VAL A 38 -6.68 22.08 -6.70
C VAL A 38 -6.04 20.83 -7.33
N GLU A 39 -5.32 21.01 -8.43
CA GLU A 39 -4.53 19.96 -9.12
C GLU A 39 -3.48 19.32 -8.20
N LEU A 40 -3.00 20.02 -7.16
CA LEU A 40 -2.09 19.44 -6.17
C LEU A 40 -2.76 18.37 -5.32
N ASN A 41 -4.08 18.41 -5.13
CA ASN A 41 -4.79 17.43 -4.31
C ASN A 41 -4.61 16.03 -4.88
N ASP A 42 -4.77 15.87 -6.20
CA ASP A 42 -4.60 14.57 -6.85
C ASP A 42 -3.15 14.08 -6.80
N ALA A 43 -2.18 14.97 -7.04
CA ALA A 43 -0.76 14.61 -6.99
C ALA A 43 -0.32 14.16 -5.58
N VAL A 44 -0.69 14.94 -4.56
CA VAL A 44 -0.35 14.65 -3.16
C VAL A 44 -1.10 13.42 -2.65
N GLY A 45 -2.38 13.31 -2.98
CA GLY A 45 -3.22 12.16 -2.65
C GLY A 45 -2.66 10.86 -3.21
N THR A 46 -2.25 10.88 -4.48
CA THR A 46 -1.71 9.68 -5.15
C THR A 46 -0.38 9.28 -4.52
N LEU A 47 0.49 10.24 -4.24
CA LEU A 47 1.76 9.99 -3.53
C LEU A 47 1.54 9.43 -2.13
N ALA A 48 0.56 9.94 -1.39
CA ALA A 48 0.22 9.44 -0.05
C ALA A 48 -0.25 7.98 -0.10
N VAL A 49 -1.17 7.65 -1.02
CA VAL A 49 -1.64 6.28 -1.21
C VAL A 49 -0.51 5.34 -1.62
N LEU A 50 0.34 5.76 -2.58
CA LEU A 50 1.51 4.98 -2.99
C LEU A 50 2.47 4.73 -1.81
N THR A 51 2.67 5.73 -0.95
CA THR A 51 3.53 5.60 0.24
C THR A 51 2.96 4.58 1.22
N VAL A 52 1.65 4.60 1.48
CA VAL A 52 0.97 3.60 2.32
C VAL A 52 1.09 2.21 1.72
N LEU A 53 0.82 2.06 0.42
CA LEU A 53 0.95 0.79 -0.29
C LEU A 53 2.38 0.24 -0.22
N LEU A 54 3.38 1.11 -0.39
CA LEU A 54 4.78 0.74 -0.28
C LEU A 54 5.14 0.30 1.14
N GLY A 55 4.59 0.97 2.16
CA GLY A 55 4.72 0.57 3.56
C GLY A 55 4.18 -0.83 3.82
N ILE A 56 2.97 -1.11 3.34
CA ILE A 56 2.33 -2.44 3.44
C ILE A 56 3.15 -3.50 2.71
N ALA A 57 3.59 -3.22 1.47
CA ALA A 57 4.41 -4.12 0.67
C ALA A 57 5.76 -4.42 1.36
N GLY A 58 6.36 -3.41 1.99
CA GLY A 58 7.59 -3.56 2.76
C GLY A 58 7.43 -4.51 3.95
N VAL A 59 6.30 -4.41 4.68
CA VAL A 59 5.96 -5.32 5.78
C VAL A 59 5.69 -6.72 5.25
N ALA A 60 4.90 -6.86 4.18
CA ALA A 60 4.59 -8.14 3.55
C ALA A 60 5.87 -8.89 3.12
N ARG A 61 6.87 -8.17 2.58
CA ARG A 61 8.17 -8.75 2.21
C ARG A 61 8.88 -9.40 3.40
N ARG A 62 8.82 -8.78 4.59
CA ARG A 62 9.43 -9.36 5.81
C ARG A 62 8.73 -10.66 6.20
N PHE A 63 7.40 -10.68 6.19
CA PHE A 63 6.63 -11.89 6.51
C PHE A 63 6.86 -13.02 5.51
N ALA A 64 6.91 -12.70 4.21
CA ALA A 64 7.20 -13.68 3.17
C ALA A 64 8.53 -14.40 3.42
N TRP A 65 9.58 -13.66 3.80
CA TRP A 65 10.88 -14.24 4.14
C TRP A 65 10.84 -15.15 5.37
N VAL A 66 10.11 -14.76 6.42
CA VAL A 66 9.93 -15.61 7.61
C VAL A 66 9.27 -16.94 7.23
N ILE A 67 8.19 -16.88 6.45
CA ILE A 67 7.47 -18.08 6.00
C ILE A 67 8.38 -18.99 5.17
N VAL A 68 9.18 -18.42 4.26
CA VAL A 68 10.13 -19.18 3.45
C VAL A 68 11.17 -19.88 4.33
N ILE A 69 11.80 -19.16 5.27
CA ILE A 69 12.78 -19.75 6.18
C ILE A 69 12.16 -20.89 7.00
N VAL A 70 10.97 -20.67 7.57
CA VAL A 70 10.25 -21.70 8.33
C VAL A 70 9.95 -22.92 7.44
N GLY A 71 9.47 -22.70 6.22
CA GLY A 71 9.21 -23.78 5.27
C GLY A 71 10.45 -24.62 4.97
N TRP A 72 11.60 -23.98 4.74
CA TRP A 72 12.87 -24.67 4.52
C TRP A 72 13.31 -25.49 5.75
N VAL A 73 13.19 -24.94 6.95
CA VAL A 73 13.51 -25.66 8.20
C VAL A 73 12.65 -26.92 8.33
N PHE A 74 11.34 -26.82 8.10
CA PHE A 74 10.44 -27.97 8.15
C PHE A 74 10.78 -29.03 7.10
N ILE A 75 11.15 -28.63 5.89
CA ILE A 75 11.59 -29.56 4.84
C ILE A 75 12.85 -30.30 5.28
N ILE A 76 13.85 -29.59 5.80
CA ILE A 76 15.10 -30.20 6.28
C ILE A 76 14.82 -31.20 7.40
N VAL A 77 14.04 -30.80 8.41
CA VAL A 77 13.64 -31.68 9.52
C VAL A 77 12.95 -32.95 8.99
N ARG A 78 12.05 -32.80 8.03
CA ARG A 78 11.35 -33.94 7.43
C ARG A 78 12.28 -34.89 6.69
N ILE A 79 13.27 -34.36 5.96
CA ILE A 79 14.27 -35.18 5.28
C ILE A 79 15.08 -35.98 6.29
N VAL A 80 15.55 -35.34 7.37
CA VAL A 80 16.33 -36.02 8.42
C VAL A 80 15.52 -37.14 9.07
N LEU A 81 14.24 -36.89 9.40
CA LEU A 81 13.35 -37.88 10.00
C LEU A 81 13.03 -39.08 9.08
N LEU A 82 13.16 -38.93 7.76
CA LEU A 82 12.92 -40.02 6.81
C LEU A 82 14.16 -40.89 6.59
N VAL A 83 15.34 -40.35 6.84
CA VAL A 83 16.63 -41.02 6.57
C VAL A 83 17.11 -41.82 7.79
N ILE A 84 16.72 -41.42 9.00
CA ILE A 84 16.95 -42.15 10.25
C ILE A 84 15.85 -43.20 10.45
#